data_AF-A0AAV8Z396-F1
#
_entry.id   AF-A0AAV8Z396-F1
#
_cell.length_a   1.000
_cell.length_b   1.000
_cell.length_c   1.000
_cell.angle_alpha   90.00
_cell.angle_beta   90.00
_cell.angle_gamma   90.00
#
_symmetry.space_group_name_H-M   'P 1'
#
loop_
_entity.id
_entity.type
_entity.pdbx_description
1 polymer ?
#
loop_
_entity_poly.entity_id
_entity_poly.type
_entity_poly.pdbx_seq_one_letter_code
_entity_poly.pdbx_strand_id
1 'polypeptide(L)'
;MDTGTVIHSGSISVFYCDFGYYANLTVQQLIPLDVEFMKLPYQALKAKLSDIKPKQSKWTMDDCEDFKTLVEKKHFYSVLLDIEKDELYESDIVLKLILIDTTSDQDIYIGKELIKKGVAVEA
;
A
#
# COMPACT_ATOMS: atom_id res chain seq x y z
N MET A 1 -8.51 10.67 8.93
CA MET A 1 -9.24 9.49 8.43
C MET A 1 -10.22 9.05 9.49
N ASP A 2 -11.50 8.95 9.11
CA ASP A 2 -12.56 8.33 9.91
C ASP A 2 -12.36 6.79 9.81
N THR A 3 -12.17 6.09 10.93
CA THR A 3 -11.74 4.68 10.91
C THR A 3 -12.87 3.68 10.70
N GLY A 4 -14.12 4.15 10.60
CA GLY A 4 -15.30 3.32 10.49
C GLY A 4 -16.44 3.96 9.70
N THR A 5 -16.92 3.29 8.64
CA THR A 5 -18.12 3.72 7.90
C THR A 5 -19.16 2.59 7.91
N VAL A 6 -20.40 2.88 8.28
CA VAL A 6 -21.51 1.92 8.19
C VAL A 6 -21.84 1.68 6.72
N ILE A 7 -21.67 0.45 6.22
CA ILE A 7 -21.91 0.12 4.82
C ILE A 7 -23.38 -0.24 4.60
N HIS A 8 -23.94 -1.04 5.51
CA HIS A 8 -25.35 -1.41 5.57
C HIS A 8 -25.71 -1.83 7.00
N SER A 9 -26.99 -2.06 7.29
CA SER A 9 -27.44 -2.47 8.63
C SER A 9 -26.63 -3.67 9.13
N GLY A 10 -25.96 -3.50 10.28
CA GLY A 10 -25.16 -4.54 10.94
C GLY A 10 -23.72 -4.72 10.43
N SER A 11 -23.25 -3.96 9.43
CA SER A 11 -21.89 -4.07 8.86
C SER A 11 -21.16 -2.73 8.83
N ILE A 12 -19.93 -2.73 9.35
CA ILE A 12 -19.05 -1.57 9.46
C ILE A 12 -17.77 -1.88 8.68
N SER A 13 -17.39 -0.98 7.77
CA SER A 13 -16.07 -1.00 7.14
C SER A 13 -15.05 -0.46 8.14
N VAL A 14 -14.00 -1.22 8.43
CA VAL A 14 -12.91 -0.80 9.31
C VAL A 14 -11.59 -0.85 8.56
N PHE A 15 -10.81 0.23 8.67
CA PHE A 15 -9.45 0.27 8.17
C PHE A 15 -8.47 -0.21 9.23
N TYR A 16 -7.73 -1.28 8.94
CA TYR A 16 -6.64 -1.76 9.78
C TYR A 16 -5.42 -0.87 9.54
N CYS A 17 -5.30 0.22 10.32
CA CYS A 17 -4.33 1.29 10.08
C CYS A 17 -2.85 0.88 10.15
N ASP A 18 -2.54 -0.23 10.80
CA ASP A 18 -1.17 -0.76 10.87
C ASP A 18 -0.85 -1.76 9.74
N PHE A 19 -1.86 -2.22 9.01
CA PHE A 19 -1.72 -3.20 7.92
C PHE A 19 -2.12 -2.67 6.55
N GLY A 20 -2.94 -1.62 6.48
CA GLY A 20 -3.29 -0.93 5.25
C GLY A 20 -4.45 -1.54 4.45
N TYR A 21 -5.29 -2.39 5.04
CA TYR A 21 -6.46 -2.98 4.37
C TYR A 21 -7.77 -2.71 5.12
N TYR A 22 -8.89 -2.82 4.39
CA TYR A 22 -10.24 -2.72 4.94
C TYR A 22 -10.82 -4.11 5.20
N ALA A 23 -11.61 -4.25 6.27
CA ALA A 23 -12.46 -5.41 6.49
C ALA A 23 -13.87 -4.98 6.88
N ASN A 24 -14.83 -5.86 6.63
CA ASN A 24 -16.23 -5.68 7.04
C ASN A 24 -16.47 -6.46 8.32
N LEU A 25 -16.86 -5.76 9.38
CA LEU A 25 -17.07 -6.29 10.72
C LEU A 25 -18.46 -5.96 11.24
N THR A 26 -18.93 -6.73 12.21
CA THR A 26 -20.11 -6.38 13.00
C THR A 26 -19.70 -5.57 14.24
N VAL A 27 -20.66 -4.86 14.84
CA VAL A 27 -20.45 -4.11 16.09
C VAL A 27 -19.92 -5.02 17.22
N GLN A 28 -20.33 -6.28 17.26
CA GLN A 28 -19.91 -7.24 18.29
C GLN A 28 -18.43 -7.63 18.19
N GLN A 29 -17.80 -7.38 17.04
CA GLN A 29 -16.36 -7.61 16.82
C GLN A 29 -15.52 -6.38 17.18
N LEU A 30 -16.15 -5.27 17.58
CA LEU A 30 -15.48 -4.02 17.91
C LEU A 30 -15.46 -3.79 19.42
N ILE A 31 -14.36 -3.24 19.90
CA ILE A 31 -14.22 -2.71 21.26
C ILE A 31 -13.64 -1.29 21.18
N PRO A 32 -13.96 -0.40 22.13
CA PRO A 32 -13.30 0.91 22.21
C PRO A 32 -11.79 0.74 22.36
N LEU A 33 -11.02 1.52 21.60
CA LEU A 33 -9.56 1.53 21.68
C LEU A 33 -9.12 2.34 22.90
N ASP A 34 -8.34 1.72 23.79
CA ASP A 34 -7.76 2.43 24.93
C ASP A 34 -6.74 3.48 24.44
N VAL A 35 -6.74 4.64 25.09
CA VAL A 35 -5.85 5.77 24.78
C VAL A 35 -4.37 5.38 24.90
N GLU A 36 -4.03 4.37 25.70
CA GLU A 36 -2.66 3.88 25.79
C GLU A 36 -2.15 3.25 24.48
N PHE A 37 -3.05 2.62 23.71
CA PHE A 37 -2.74 2.02 22.41
C PHE A 37 -2.75 3.04 21.26
N MET A 38 -3.31 4.23 21.47
CA MET A 38 -3.33 5.32 20.48
C MET A 38 -2.00 6.08 20.36
N LYS A 39 -1.00 5.76 21.18
CA LYS A 39 0.29 6.48 21.22
C LYS A 39 1.17 6.15 20.01
N LEU A 40 1.03 4.96 19.43
CA LEU A 40 1.78 4.56 18.25
C LEU A 40 1.12 5.18 17.01
N PRO A 41 1.85 5.94 16.17
CA PRO A 41 1.33 6.39 14.89
C PRO A 41 0.92 5.21 14.01
N TYR A 42 0.02 5.41 13.06
CA TYR A 42 -0.36 4.36 12.11
C TYR A 42 0.87 3.83 11.36
N GLN A 43 1.02 2.51 11.33
CA GLN A 43 2.23 1.88 10.78
C GLN A 43 2.16 1.64 9.27
N ALA A 44 0.97 1.52 8.68
CA ALA A 44 0.83 1.36 7.23
C ALA A 44 0.86 2.72 6.52
N LEU A 45 1.88 2.93 5.69
CA LEU A 45 2.04 4.11 4.86
C LEU A 45 1.65 3.80 3.42
N LYS A 46 0.79 4.63 2.83
CA LYS A 46 0.41 4.51 1.42
C LYS A 46 1.56 4.95 0.53
N ALA A 47 1.89 4.14 -0.48
CA ALA A 47 3.03 4.41 -1.35
C ALA A 47 2.79 3.93 -2.78
N LYS A 48 3.59 4.47 -3.71
CA LYS A 48 3.66 4.04 -5.11
C LYS A 48 5.12 3.95 -5.57
N LEU A 49 5.39 3.06 -6.51
CA LEU A 49 6.69 3.00 -7.17
C LEU A 49 6.89 4.22 -8.07
N SER A 50 8.10 4.78 -8.05
CA SER A 50 8.50 5.85 -8.96
C SER A 50 8.76 5.32 -10.36
N ASP A 51 8.67 6.23 -11.34
CA ASP A 51 9.21 6.09 -12.69
C ASP A 51 8.65 4.92 -13.52
N ILE A 52 7.53 4.33 -13.06
CA ILE A 52 6.80 3.30 -13.79
C ILE A 52 5.32 3.64 -13.90
N LYS A 53 4.68 3.15 -14.97
CA LYS A 53 3.24 3.25 -15.21
C LYS A 53 2.70 1.97 -15.88
N PRO A 54 1.38 1.72 -15.85
CA PRO A 54 0.82 0.56 -16.54
C PRO A 54 1.05 0.65 -18.05
N LYS A 55 1.19 -0.51 -18.70
CA LYS A 55 1.29 -0.59 -20.18
C LYS A 55 0.07 -0.05 -20.90
N GLN A 56 -1.10 -0.23 -20.29
CA GLN A 56 -2.39 0.23 -20.80
C GLN A 56 -2.87 1.41 -19.94
N SER A 57 -4.18 1.64 -19.86
CA SER A 57 -4.75 2.73 -19.07
C SER A 57 -4.72 2.48 -17.55
N LYS A 58 -4.65 1.21 -17.12
CA LYS A 58 -4.72 0.80 -15.71
C LYS A 58 -3.88 -0.46 -15.47
N TRP A 59 -3.46 -0.66 -14.22
CA TRP A 59 -2.91 -1.92 -13.76
C TRP A 59 -3.98 -3.01 -13.80
N THR A 60 -3.64 -4.17 -14.37
CA THR A 60 -4.51 -5.34 -14.37
C THR A 60 -4.30 -6.18 -13.10
N MET A 61 -5.19 -7.14 -12.85
CA MET A 61 -5.01 -8.08 -11.73
C MET A 61 -3.74 -8.91 -11.89
N ASP A 62 -3.40 -9.29 -13.12
CA ASP A 62 -2.17 -10.05 -13.41
C ASP A 62 -0.93 -9.21 -13.12
N ASP A 63 -0.93 -7.92 -13.50
CA ASP A 63 0.19 -7.01 -13.16
C ASP A 63 0.36 -6.87 -11.63
N CYS A 64 -0.74 -6.84 -10.88
CA CYS A 64 -0.72 -6.79 -9.42
C CYS A 64 -0.19 -8.08 -8.79
N GLU A 65 -0.56 -9.25 -9.33
CA GLU A 65 -0.05 -10.54 -8.84
C GLU A 65 1.45 -10.67 -9.15
N ASP A 66 1.88 -10.27 -10.34
CA ASP A 66 3.30 -10.22 -10.70
C ASP A 66 4.11 -9.33 -9.75
N PHE A 67 3.61 -8.13 -9.44
CA PHE A 67 4.21 -7.28 -8.40
C PHE A 67 4.24 -7.96 -7.04
N LYS A 68 3.14 -8.59 -6.62
CA LYS A 68 3.05 -9.29 -5.34
C LYS A 68 4.09 -10.39 -5.21
N THR A 69 4.34 -11.18 -6.26
CA THR A 69 5.38 -12.22 -6.24
C THR A 69 6.78 -11.67 -5.98
N LEU A 70 7.04 -10.40 -6.34
CA LEU A 70 8.32 -9.74 -6.10
C LEU A 70 8.45 -9.22 -4.67
N VAL A 71 7.33 -8.83 -4.02
CA VAL A 71 7.35 -8.09 -2.75
C VAL A 71 6.92 -8.89 -1.51
N GLU A 72 6.16 -9.96 -1.68
CA GLU A 72 5.57 -10.68 -0.56
C GLU A 72 6.63 -11.38 0.32
N LYS A 73 6.48 -11.25 1.66
CA LYS A 73 7.32 -11.91 2.69
C LYS A 73 8.82 -11.63 2.56
N LYS A 74 9.17 -10.40 2.19
CA LYS A 74 10.55 -9.94 2.04
C LYS A 74 10.78 -8.61 2.74
N HIS A 75 12.06 -8.28 2.95
CA HIS A 75 12.49 -7.00 3.50
C HIS A 75 13.10 -6.14 2.38
N PHE A 76 12.79 -4.85 2.41
CA PHE A 76 13.20 -3.90 1.38
C PHE A 76 13.85 -2.69 2.01
N TYR A 77 14.77 -2.09 1.26
CA TYR A 77 15.15 -0.71 1.44
C TYR A 77 14.34 0.15 0.47
N SER A 78 14.14 1.40 0.85
CA SER A 78 13.45 2.34 -0.02
C SER A 78 14.08 3.72 0.00
N VAL A 79 14.09 4.36 -1.16
CA VAL A 79 14.43 5.77 -1.31
C VAL A 79 13.14 6.55 -1.49
N LEU A 80 12.86 7.46 -0.55
CA LEU A 80 11.75 8.41 -0.67
C LEU A 80 12.14 9.50 -1.67
N LEU A 81 11.38 9.60 -2.77
CA LEU A 81 11.60 10.63 -3.78
C LEU A 81 10.68 11.84 -3.58
N ASP A 82 9.42 11.59 -3.21
CA ASP A 82 8.44 12.66 -3.03
C ASP A 82 7.29 12.24 -2.09
N ILE A 83 6.57 13.23 -1.56
CA ILE A 83 5.34 13.07 -0.78
C ILE A 83 4.23 13.83 -1.50
N GLU A 84 3.30 13.10 -2.08
CA GLU A 84 2.21 13.64 -2.87
C GLU A 84 0.89 13.57 -2.10
N LYS A 85 -0.10 14.40 -2.47
CA LYS A 85 -1.47 14.22 -1.99
C LYS A 85 -2.12 13.05 -2.70
N ASP A 86 -2.96 12.31 -2.00
CA ASP A 86 -3.74 11.24 -2.59
C ASP A 86 -4.84 11.80 -3.51
N GLU A 87 -4.92 11.28 -4.73
CA GLU A 87 -5.89 11.72 -5.73
C GLU A 87 -7.34 11.37 -5.37
N LEU A 88 -7.56 10.33 -4.55
CA LEU A 88 -8.88 9.89 -4.13
C LEU A 88 -9.30 10.48 -2.78
N TYR A 89 -8.32 10.77 -1.92
CA TYR A 89 -8.55 11.26 -0.57
C TYR A 89 -7.60 12.43 -0.28
N GLU A 90 -8.00 13.66 -0.62
CA GLU A 90 -7.11 14.84 -0.54
C GLU A 90 -6.47 15.11 0.84
N SER A 91 -7.02 14.54 1.92
CA SER A 91 -6.42 14.61 3.26
C SER A 91 -5.22 13.69 3.47
N ASP A 92 -5.07 12.70 2.60
CA ASP A 92 -4.11 11.62 2.73
C ASP A 92 -2.90 11.88 1.82
N ILE A 93 -1.80 11.23 2.15
CA ILE A 93 -0.54 11.34 1.41
C ILE A 93 -0.16 10.00 0.78
N VAL A 94 0.56 10.07 -0.33
CA VAL A 94 1.15 8.91 -1.01
C VAL A 94 2.65 9.16 -1.15
N LEU A 95 3.45 8.23 -0.63
CA LEU A 95 4.90 8.27 -0.77
C LEU A 95 5.30 7.76 -2.17
N LYS A 96 6.10 8.54 -2.90
CA LYS A 96 6.71 8.10 -4.15
C LYS A 96 8.08 7.50 -3.84
N LEU A 97 8.25 6.21 -4.12
CA LEU A 97 9.37 5.41 -3.63
C LEU A 97 10.13 4.71 -4.76
N ILE A 98 11.45 4.61 -4.62
CA ILE A 98 12.20 3.50 -5.22
C ILE A 98 12.20 2.36 -4.19
N LEU A 99 11.79 1.16 -4.59
CA LEU A 99 11.78 -0.03 -3.74
C LEU A 99 12.88 -0.99 -4.18
N ILE A 100 13.71 -1.44 -3.22
CA ILE A 100 14.93 -2.21 -3.46
C ILE A 100 14.91 -3.46 -2.58
N ASP A 101 14.89 -4.63 -3.20
CA ASP A 101 15.10 -5.92 -2.53
C ASP A 101 16.61 -6.12 -2.36
N THR A 102 17.06 -6.16 -1.11
CA THR A 102 18.48 -6.37 -0.75
C THR A 102 18.67 -7.71 -0.06
N THR A 103 17.76 -8.68 -0.26
CA THR A 103 17.82 -9.99 0.39
C THR A 103 18.88 -10.92 -0.21
N SER A 104 19.41 -10.58 -1.39
CA SER A 104 20.47 -11.32 -2.09
C SER A 104 21.75 -10.49 -2.20
N ASP A 105 22.83 -11.08 -2.73
CA ASP A 105 24.09 -10.37 -3.00
C ASP A 105 23.97 -9.25 -4.05
N GLN A 106 22.88 -9.25 -4.82
CA GLN A 106 22.56 -8.21 -5.78
C GLN A 106 21.26 -7.50 -5.39
N ASP A 107 21.32 -6.17 -5.41
CA ASP A 107 20.15 -5.32 -5.20
C ASP A 107 19.20 -5.40 -6.39
N ILE A 108 17.94 -5.75 -6.15
CA ILE A 108 16.90 -5.81 -7.16
C ILE A 108 15.98 -4.62 -7.01
N TYR A 109 16.02 -3.71 -7.98
CA TYR A 109 15.14 -2.55 -8.05
C TYR A 109 13.78 -2.99 -8.62
N ILE A 110 12.74 -3.00 -7.79
CA ILE A 110 11.45 -3.62 -8.14
C ILE A 110 10.82 -2.97 -9.39
N GLY A 111 10.86 -1.63 -9.50
CA GLY A 111 10.36 -0.93 -10.68
C GLY A 111 11.06 -1.35 -11.98
N LYS A 112 12.37 -1.55 -11.95
CA LYS A 112 13.15 -2.01 -13.11
C LYS A 112 12.83 -3.47 -13.46
N GLU A 113 12.65 -4.33 -12.47
CA GLU A 113 12.31 -5.72 -12.70
C GLU A 113 10.90 -5.86 -13.32
N LEU A 114 9.95 -5.02 -12.91
CA LEU A 114 8.62 -4.95 -13.54
C LEU A 114 8.69 -4.51 -15.01
N ILE A 115 9.53 -3.52 -15.34
CA ILE A 115 9.75 -3.10 -16.74
C ILE A 115 10.38 -4.25 -17.55
N LYS A 116 11.42 -4.89 -17.01
CA LYS A 116 12.13 -6.01 -17.66
C LYS A 116 11.21 -7.21 -17.92
N LYS A 117 10.28 -7.50 -17.00
CA LYS A 117 9.25 -8.54 -17.15
C LYS A 117 8.14 -8.13 -18.13
N GLY A 118 8.13 -6.89 -18.60
CA GLY A 118 7.09 -6.35 -19.45
C GLY A 118 5.76 -6.20 -18.71
N VAL A 119 5.78 -5.99 -17.39
CA VAL A 119 4.59 -5.69 -16.56
C VAL A 119 4.31 -4.18 -16.57
N ALA A 120 5.36 -3.38 -16.52
CA ALA A 120 5.30 -1.92 -16.51
C ALA A 120 6.09 -1.30 -17.68
N VAL A 121 5.90 -0.01 -17.91
CA VAL A 121 6.76 0.82 -18.76
C VAL A 121 7.25 2.04 -17.98
N GLU A 122 8.32 2.69 -18.46
CA GLU A 122 8.80 3.94 -17.86
C GLU A 122 7.72 5.04 -17.90
N ALA A 123 7.58 5.77 -16.79
CA ALA A 123 6.58 6.81 -16.62
C ALA A 123 6.88 8.07 -17.44
#